data_AF-A0AB37UD12-F1
#
_entry.id   AF-A0AB37UD12-F1
#
_cell.length_a   1.000
_cell.length_b   1.000
_cell.length_c   1.000
_cell.angle_alpha   90.00
_cell.angle_beta   90.00
_cell.angle_gamma   90.00
#
_symmetry.space_group_name_H-M   'P 1'
#
loop_
_entity.id
_entity.type
_entity.pdbx_description
1 polymer ?
#
loop_
_entity_poly.entity_id
_entity_poly.type
_entity_poly.pdbx_seq_one_letter_code
_entity_poly.pdbx_strand_id
1 'polypeptide(L)'
;MIDEVVVSVPEIPYVVLHTYLDKPRQPNDAVVIHAICAELWLGNVPKAMTRPEHTFGYPPRLVKEYALQLLEALYLKYGHGRRTGFERFAREEQHSIAQCPVRPCSYHAAHLNPYQFSPNR
;
A
#
# COMPACT_ATOMS: atom_id res chain seq x y z
N MET A 1 -18.93 -30.97 -22.48
CA MET A 1 -18.94 -30.13 -21.27
C MET A 1 -17.84 -30.64 -20.37
N ILE A 2 -17.02 -29.75 -19.82
CA ILE A 2 -16.02 -30.12 -18.82
C ILE A 2 -16.69 -29.92 -17.47
N ASP A 3 -16.66 -30.94 -16.62
CA ASP A 3 -17.16 -30.82 -15.26
C ASP A 3 -16.22 -29.95 -14.43
N GLU A 4 -16.78 -28.96 -13.76
CA GLU A 4 -16.04 -28.08 -12.86
C GLU A 4 -15.98 -28.72 -11.47
N VAL A 5 -14.76 -28.86 -10.93
CA VAL A 5 -14.53 -29.31 -9.55
C VAL A 5 -14.15 -28.10 -8.71
N VAL A 6 -14.99 -27.77 -7.72
CA VAL A 6 -14.77 -26.67 -6.80
C VAL A 6 -13.91 -27.13 -5.62
N VAL A 7 -12.81 -26.43 -5.35
CA VAL A 7 -11.93 -26.65 -4.19
C VAL A 7 -11.93 -25.40 -3.32
N SER A 8 -12.08 -25.57 -2.01
CA SER A 8 -12.03 -24.46 -1.05
C SER A 8 -10.62 -23.86 -0.97
N VAL A 9 -10.51 -22.54 -1.07
CA VAL A 9 -9.24 -21.82 -0.89
C VAL A 9 -8.89 -21.77 0.60
N PRO A 10 -7.66 -22.14 1.01
CA PRO A 10 -7.23 -21.99 2.39
C PRO A 10 -7.23 -20.52 2.84
N GLU A 11 -7.75 -20.26 4.05
CA GLU A 11 -7.77 -18.92 4.65
C GLU A 11 -6.41 -18.56 5.29
N ILE A 12 -5.34 -18.64 4.49
CA ILE A 12 -4.00 -18.29 4.96
C ILE A 12 -3.84 -16.77 4.83
N PRO A 13 -3.46 -16.07 5.92
CA PRO A 13 -3.18 -14.64 5.87
C PRO A 13 -1.90 -14.33 5.10
N TYR A 14 -1.91 -13.21 4.39
CA TYR A 14 -0.70 -12.58 3.87
C TYR A 14 -0.91 -11.08 3.74
N VAL A 15 0.19 -10.33 3.74
CA VAL A 15 0.17 -8.87 3.65
C VAL A 15 0.91 -8.40 2.40
N VAL A 16 0.29 -7.49 1.66
CA VAL A 16 0.87 -6.80 0.49
C VAL A 16 1.24 -5.38 0.90
N LEU A 17 2.46 -4.96 0.59
CA LEU A 17 2.90 -3.57 0.78
C LEU A 17 2.60 -2.77 -0.48
N HIS A 18 1.83 -1.70 -0.37
CA HIS A 18 1.55 -0.79 -1.48
C HIS A 18 2.41 0.46 -1.33
N THR A 19 3.15 0.80 -2.37
CA THR A 19 3.97 2.02 -2.44
C THR A 19 3.54 2.87 -3.62
N TYR A 20 3.48 4.18 -3.43
CA TYR A 20 3.19 5.14 -4.48
C TYR A 20 4.45 5.94 -4.79
N LEU A 21 4.82 6.02 -6.05
CA LEU A 21 6.10 6.57 -6.51
C LEU A 21 5.98 7.17 -7.91
N ASP A 22 6.81 8.18 -8.19
CA ASP A 22 6.79 8.89 -9.47
C ASP A 22 7.35 8.03 -10.61
N LYS A 23 8.39 7.23 -10.33
CA LYS A 23 9.03 6.34 -11.29
C LYS A 23 9.27 4.97 -10.67
N PRO A 24 8.95 3.85 -11.37
CA PRO A 24 9.22 2.50 -10.90
C PRO A 24 10.66 2.34 -10.45
N ARG A 25 10.86 1.64 -9.33
CA ARG A 25 12.19 1.46 -8.74
C ARG A 25 13.06 0.56 -9.60
N GLN A 26 14.20 1.08 -10.06
CA GLN A 26 15.26 0.27 -10.68
C GLN A 26 16.27 -0.21 -9.61
N PRO A 27 16.99 -1.32 -9.87
CA PRO A 27 18.12 -1.71 -9.04
C PRO A 27 19.12 -0.53 -8.96
N ASN A 28 19.44 -0.10 -7.74
CA ASN A 28 20.32 1.03 -7.38
C ASN A 28 19.69 2.43 -7.35
N ASP A 29 18.40 2.60 -7.65
CA ASP A 29 17.77 3.90 -7.52
C ASP A 29 17.45 4.24 -6.05
N ALA A 30 17.78 5.47 -5.67
CA ALA A 30 17.23 6.13 -4.49
C ALA A 30 15.80 6.64 -4.81
N VAL A 31 14.87 5.70 -5.07
CA VAL A 31 13.47 6.07 -5.32
C VAL A 31 12.83 6.56 -4.03
N VAL A 32 12.33 7.79 -4.08
CA VAL A 32 11.53 8.39 -3.02
C VAL A 32 10.14 7.78 -3.05
N ILE A 33 9.78 7.07 -1.99
CA ILE A 33 8.41 6.63 -1.77
C ILE A 33 7.62 7.88 -1.37
N HIS A 34 6.53 8.15 -2.08
CA HIS A 34 5.65 9.29 -1.83
C HIS A 34 4.62 8.98 -0.74
N ALA A 35 4.00 7.80 -0.84
CA ALA A 35 3.05 7.29 0.14
C ALA A 35 3.13 5.77 0.23
N ILE A 36 2.63 5.22 1.34
CA ILE A 36 2.67 3.78 1.62
C ILE A 36 1.44 3.33 2.42
N CYS A 37 0.97 2.10 2.19
CA CYS A 37 0.03 1.38 3.04
C CYS A 37 0.28 -0.13 2.95
N ALA A 38 -0.32 -0.90 3.86
CA ALA A 38 -0.29 -2.36 3.84
C ALA A 38 -1.71 -2.91 3.77
N GLU A 39 -1.92 -3.93 2.92
CA GLU A 39 -3.20 -4.62 2.71
C GLU A 39 -3.11 -6.06 3.19
N LEU A 40 -3.99 -6.45 4.10
CA LEU A 40 -4.17 -7.81 4.58
C LEU A 40 -5.19 -8.55 3.72
N TRP A 41 -4.81 -9.76 3.33
CA TRP A 41 -5.66 -10.72 2.64
C TRP A 41 -5.81 -12.00 3.47
N LEU A 42 -6.96 -12.66 3.33
CA LEU A 42 -7.17 -14.04 3.76
C LEU A 42 -7.57 -14.86 2.54
N GLY A 43 -6.66 -15.70 2.05
CA GLY A 43 -6.83 -16.36 0.75
C GLY A 43 -7.03 -15.32 -0.37
N ASN A 44 -8.16 -15.38 -1.08
CA ASN A 44 -8.45 -14.47 -2.20
C ASN A 44 -9.33 -13.27 -1.83
N VAL A 45 -9.50 -12.98 -0.54
CA VAL A 45 -10.38 -11.91 -0.07
C VAL A 45 -9.58 -10.84 0.67
N PRO A 46 -9.62 -9.56 0.24
CA PRO A 46 -9.03 -8.47 0.99
C PRO A 46 -9.82 -8.26 2.29
N LYS A 47 -9.12 -8.12 3.40
CA LYS A 47 -9.74 -8.02 4.74
C LYS A 47 -9.53 -6.67 5.40
N ALA A 48 -8.36 -6.06 5.23
CA ALA A 48 -8.07 -4.78 5.82
C ALA A 48 -6.97 -4.06 5.05
N MET A 49 -6.96 -2.73 5.13
CA MET A 49 -5.85 -1.91 4.67
C MET A 49 -5.53 -0.88 5.73
N THR A 50 -4.25 -0.64 6.00
CA THR A 50 -3.83 0.51 6.81
C THR A 50 -4.15 1.80 6.06
N ARG A 51 -4.43 2.89 6.77
CA ARG A 51 -4.61 4.19 6.10
C ARG A 51 -3.35 4.51 5.27
N PRO A 52 -3.48 4.89 3.99
CA PRO A 52 -2.35 5.38 3.23
C PRO A 52 -1.83 6.68 3.82
N GLU A 53 -0.52 6.76 4.00
CA GLU A 53 0.17 7.95 4.53
C GLU A 53 1.26 8.41 3.59
N HIS A 54 1.43 9.73 3.49
CA HIS A 54 2.62 10.28 2.86
C HIS A 54 3.86 10.02 3.71
N THR A 55 4.98 9.81 3.03
CA THR A 55 6.30 9.61 3.67
C THR A 55 7.22 10.81 3.47
N PHE A 56 6.65 12.00 3.24
CA PHE A 56 7.42 13.24 3.06
C PHE A 56 8.34 13.51 4.26
N GLY A 57 9.61 13.80 3.98
CA GLY A 57 10.61 14.08 5.00
C GLY A 57 11.21 12.84 5.68
N TYR A 58 10.74 11.63 5.38
CA TYR A 58 11.36 10.42 5.90
C TYR A 58 12.54 9.96 5.04
N PRO A 59 13.74 9.75 5.61
CA PRO A 59 14.82 9.09 4.90
C PRO A 59 14.47 7.62 4.66
N PRO A 60 15.12 6.94 3.69
CA PRO A 60 14.78 5.56 3.31
C PRO A 60 14.72 4.57 4.48
N ARG A 61 15.58 4.76 5.49
CA ARG A 61 15.57 3.96 6.71
C ARG A 61 14.25 4.08 7.48
N LEU A 62 13.75 5.30 7.69
CA LEU A 62 12.48 5.52 8.41
C LEU A 62 11.28 5.01 7.61
N VAL A 63 11.32 5.10 6.28
CA VAL A 63 10.26 4.49 5.44
C VAL A 63 10.22 2.98 5.61
N LYS A 64 11.38 2.32 5.66
CA LYS A 64 11.47 0.87 5.90
C LYS A 64 10.97 0.51 7.31
N GLU A 65 11.35 1.27 8.33
CA GLU A 65 10.86 1.07 9.69
C GLU A 65 9.34 1.27 9.77
N TYR A 66 8.82 2.28 9.08
CA TYR A 66 7.38 2.54 9.01
C TYR A 66 6.61 1.39 8.33
N ALA A 67 7.14 0.83 7.24
CA ALA A 67 6.55 -0.37 6.63
C ALA A 67 6.42 -1.53 7.64
N LEU A 68 7.47 -1.79 8.44
CA LEU A 68 7.40 -2.82 9.48
C LEU A 68 6.35 -2.51 10.56
N GLN A 69 6.15 -1.23 10.90
CA GLN A 69 5.08 -0.82 11.83
C GLN A 69 3.69 -1.07 11.24
N LEU A 70 3.49 -0.88 9.93
CA LEU A 70 2.22 -1.21 9.26
C LEU A 70 1.92 -2.71 9.34
N LEU A 71 2.94 -3.55 9.10
CA LEU A 71 2.83 -5.00 9.21
C LEU A 71 2.51 -5.44 10.65
N GLU A 72 3.19 -4.85 11.63
CA GLU A 72 2.94 -5.10 13.05
C GLU A 72 1.53 -4.66 13.46
N ALA A 73 1.04 -3.52 12.99
CA ALA A 73 -0.32 -3.05 13.30
C ALA A 73 -1.38 -4.03 12.79
N LEU A 74 -1.19 -4.60 11.60
CA LEU A 74 -2.08 -5.64 11.07
C LEU A 74 -1.98 -6.93 11.88
N TYR A 75 -0.79 -7.34 12.30
CA TYR A 75 -0.61 -8.49 13.19
C TYR A 75 -1.32 -8.30 14.54
N LEU A 76 -1.12 -7.16 15.20
CA LEU A 76 -1.71 -6.90 16.51
C LEU A 76 -3.25 -6.94 16.45
N LYS A 77 -3.83 -6.55 15.31
CA LYS A 77 -5.28 -6.54 15.11
C LYS A 77 -5.86 -7.87 14.64
N TYR A 78 -5.16 -8.59 13.74
CA TYR A 78 -5.72 -9.75 13.02
C TYR A 78 -4.92 -11.05 13.19
N GLY A 79 -3.74 -11.01 13.81
CA GLY A 79 -2.88 -12.18 13.97
C GLY A 79 -3.38 -13.17 15.03
N HIS A 80 -4.15 -12.72 16.02
CA HIS A 80 -4.71 -13.58 17.08
C HIS A 80 -3.66 -14.50 17.75
N GLY A 81 -2.44 -13.98 17.97
CA GLY A 81 -1.32 -14.73 18.56
C GLY A 81 -0.58 -15.66 17.57
N ARG A 82 -1.01 -15.74 16.31
CA ARG A 82 -0.33 -16.48 15.23
C ARG A 82 0.39 -15.50 14.32
N ARG A 83 1.71 -15.63 14.24
CA ARG A 83 2.56 -14.77 13.41
C ARG A 83 2.54 -15.13 11.92
N THR A 84 2.10 -16.34 11.58
CA THR A 84 1.99 -16.83 10.20
C THR A 84 1.25 -15.85 9.31
N GLY A 85 1.88 -15.41 8.23
CA GLY A 85 1.35 -14.45 7.27
C GLY A 85 1.67 -12.99 7.58
N PHE A 86 2.27 -12.72 8.75
CA PHE A 86 2.64 -11.39 9.21
C PHE A 86 4.14 -11.24 9.49
N GLU A 87 4.96 -12.26 9.21
CA GLU A 87 6.42 -12.19 9.42
C GLU A 87 7.13 -11.30 8.39
N ARG A 88 6.53 -11.16 7.20
CA ARG A 88 7.01 -10.36 6.09
C ARG A 88 5.88 -10.02 5.13
N PHE A 89 6.11 -9.04 4.27
CA PHE A 89 5.27 -8.82 3.11
C PHE A 89 5.40 -9.98 2.12
N ALA A 90 4.28 -10.52 1.66
CA ALA A 90 4.26 -11.55 0.62
C ALA A 90 4.53 -10.97 -0.77
N ARG A 91 4.22 -9.69 -0.96
CA ARG A 91 4.42 -8.93 -2.19
C ARG A 91 4.58 -7.45 -1.90
N GLU A 92 5.35 -6.77 -2.74
CA GLU A 92 5.36 -5.31 -2.83
C GLU A 92 4.70 -4.90 -4.14
N GLU A 93 3.70 -4.03 -4.08
CA GLU A 93 2.99 -3.47 -5.22
C GLU A 93 3.36 -2.00 -5.37
N GLN A 94 3.84 -1.64 -6.57
CA GLN A 94 4.22 -0.26 -6.90
C GLN A 94 3.13 0.38 -7.75
N HIS A 95 2.68 1.55 -7.32
CA HIS A 95 1.66 2.36 -7.98
C HIS A 95 2.29 3.65 -8.46
N SER A 96 1.74 4.20 -9.55
CA SER A 96 2.05 5.57 -9.95
C SER A 96 1.64 6.54 -8.84
N ILE A 97 2.44 7.58 -8.62
CA ILE A 97 2.10 8.68 -7.72
C ILE A 97 0.76 9.34 -8.06
N ALA A 98 0.35 9.34 -9.34
CA ALA A 98 -0.95 9.85 -9.78
C ALA A 98 -2.14 9.04 -9.20
N GLN A 99 -1.88 7.82 -8.75
CA GLN A 99 -2.86 6.94 -8.10
C GLN A 99 -2.86 7.09 -6.57
N CYS A 100 -1.98 7.92 -5.99
CA CYS A 100 -1.94 8.10 -4.54
C CYS A 100 -3.29 8.67 -4.04
N PRO A 101 -3.95 8.02 -3.06
CA PRO A 101 -5.28 8.42 -2.60
C PRO A 101 -5.24 9.49 -1.50
N VAL A 102 -4.06 9.80 -0.93
CA VAL A 102 -3.94 10.68 0.24
C VAL A 102 -4.23 12.13 -0.15
N ARG A 103 -5.11 12.81 0.61
CA ARG A 103 -5.44 14.24 0.41
C ARG A 103 -5.53 14.96 1.76
N PRO A 104 -5.08 16.23 1.88
CA PRO A 104 -4.41 17.03 0.85
C PRO A 104 -3.01 16.49 0.51
N CYS A 105 -2.54 16.74 -0.71
CA CYS A 105 -1.27 16.22 -1.22
C CYS A 105 -0.60 17.28 -2.09
N SER A 106 0.69 17.57 -1.83
CA SER A 106 1.48 18.56 -2.57
C SER A 106 1.69 18.18 -4.04
N TYR A 107 1.74 16.89 -4.36
CA TYR A 107 1.82 16.42 -5.75
C TYR A 107 0.50 16.64 -6.50
N HIS A 108 -0.64 16.43 -5.83
CA HIS A 108 -1.98 16.63 -6.41
C HIS A 108 -2.54 18.02 -6.15
N ALA A 109 -1.68 19.02 -5.94
CA ALA A 109 -2.04 20.30 -5.39
C ALA A 109 -2.80 21.21 -6.35
N ALA A 110 -3.99 20.79 -6.79
CA ALA A 110 -4.98 21.64 -7.42
C ALA A 110 -5.31 22.88 -6.54
N HIS A 111 -5.17 22.75 -5.23
CA HIS A 111 -5.32 23.83 -4.26
C HIS A 111 -4.21 24.90 -4.31
N LEU A 112 -3.08 24.64 -4.97
CA LEU A 112 -2.03 25.65 -5.22
C LEU A 112 -2.25 26.41 -6.54
N ASN A 113 -3.19 25.96 -7.38
CA ASN A 113 -3.61 26.64 -8.61
C ASN A 113 -5.11 26.98 -8.56
N PRO A 114 -5.53 27.99 -7.76
CA PRO A 114 -6.94 28.36 -7.62
C PRO A 114 -7.59 28.85 -8.92
N TYR A 115 -6.81 29.13 -9.98
CA TYR A 115 -7.30 29.65 -11.26
C TYR A 115 -7.52 28.60 -12.36
N GLN A 116 -7.24 27.30 -12.12
CA GLN A 116 -7.39 26.26 -13.15
C GLN A 116 -8.78 25.60 -13.19
N PHE A 117 -9.69 25.93 -12.26
CA PHE A 117 -11.10 25.56 -12.35
C PHE A 117 -11.97 26.81 -12.56
N SER A 118 -12.11 27.23 -13.81
CA SER A 118 -13.34 27.90 -14.26
C SER A 118 -14.15 26.89 -15.06
N PRO A 119 -15.18 26.25 -14.49
CA PRO A 119 -16.13 25.48 -15.27
C PRO A 119 -17.04 26.50 -15.97
N ASN A 120 -16.60 27.01 -17.13
CA ASN A 120 -17.43 27.51 -18.24
C ASN A 120 -16.58 28.34 -19.22
N ARG A 121 -16.25 27.73 -20.37
CA ARG A 121 -16.38 28.36 -21.69
C ARG A 121 -16.83 27.29 -22.68
#